data_AF-C3MM54-F1
#
_entry.id   AF-C3MM54-F1
#
_cell.length_a   1.000
_cell.length_b   1.000
_cell.length_c   1.000
_cell.angle_alpha   90.00
_cell.angle_beta   90.00
_cell.angle_gamma   90.00
#
_symmetry.space_group_name_H-M   'P 1'
#
loop_
_entity.id
_entity.type
_entity.pdbx_description
1 polymer ?
#
loop_
_entity_poly.entity_id
_entity_poly.type
_entity_poly.pdbx_seq_one_letter_code
_entity_poly.pdbx_strand_id
1 'polypeptide(L)'
;MLKGDNNAENKAKRIIKYLSNHKELKSHAAPISKDKLKELGLKIIELEADQKLQDLVLSVYHATRITFQLTTVHKIVENSNGRAFIRILQPPQTSQQK
;
A
#
# COMPACT_ATOMS: atom_id res chain seq x y z
N MET A 1 -1.47 -17.42 -0.03
CA MET A 1 -1.30 -17.64 -1.48
C MET A 1 -0.40 -18.83 -1.89
N LEU A 2 0.22 -19.59 -0.96
CA LEU A 2 0.98 -20.82 -1.29
C LEU A 2 0.34 -22.13 -0.76
N LYS A 3 -0.84 -22.04 -0.14
CA LYS A 3 -1.58 -23.21 0.38
C LYS A 3 -1.89 -24.17 -0.78
N GLY A 4 -1.56 -25.44 -0.62
CA GLY A 4 -1.79 -26.49 -1.64
C GLY A 4 -0.75 -26.57 -2.76
N ASP A 5 0.35 -25.83 -2.67
CA ASP A 5 1.48 -25.96 -3.61
C ASP A 5 2.48 -26.99 -3.07
N ASN A 6 2.79 -28.02 -3.86
CA ASN A 6 3.72 -29.09 -3.48
C ASN A 6 5.13 -28.57 -3.16
N ASN A 7 5.49 -27.38 -3.67
CA ASN A 7 6.77 -26.72 -3.43
C ASN A 7 6.64 -25.44 -2.58
N ALA A 8 5.56 -25.30 -1.81
CA ALA A 8 5.25 -24.11 -1.02
C ALA A 8 6.42 -23.65 -0.13
N GLU A 9 7.07 -24.58 0.57
CA GLU A 9 8.14 -24.26 1.51
C GLU A 9 9.39 -23.69 0.80
N ASN A 10 9.81 -24.35 -0.29
CA ASN A 10 10.96 -23.89 -1.09
C ASN A 10 10.67 -22.54 -1.77
N LYS A 11 9.45 -22.35 -2.30
CA LYS A 11 9.02 -21.05 -2.85
C LYS A 11 9.03 -19.97 -1.78
N ALA A 12 8.48 -20.25 -0.59
CA ALA A 12 8.48 -19.31 0.52
C ALA A 12 9.90 -18.91 0.93
N LYS A 13 10.82 -19.88 1.10
CA LYS A 13 12.24 -19.61 1.42
C LYS A 13 12.90 -18.71 0.38
N ARG A 14 12.66 -18.98 -0.91
CA ARG A 14 13.22 -18.16 -2.01
C ARG A 14 12.66 -16.73 -2.01
N ILE A 15 11.35 -16.59 -1.84
CA ILE A 15 10.67 -15.29 -1.78
C ILE A 15 11.18 -14.48 -0.59
N ILE A 16 11.21 -15.07 0.60
CA ILE A 16 11.69 -14.42 1.83
C ILE A 16 13.15 -13.99 1.64
N LYS A 17 14.03 -14.88 1.18
CA LYS A 17 15.45 -14.58 0.96
C LYS A 17 15.67 -13.36 0.06
N TYR A 18 14.83 -13.15 -0.95
CA TYR A 18 14.91 -11.98 -1.80
C TYR A 18 14.32 -10.73 -1.11
N LEU A 19 13.08 -10.83 -0.60
CA LEU A 19 12.37 -9.70 0.00
C LEU A 19 12.99 -9.18 1.29
N SER A 20 13.80 -9.98 1.98
CA SER A 20 14.56 -9.57 3.17
C SER A 20 15.98 -9.11 2.86
N ASN A 21 16.42 -9.10 1.59
CA ASN A 21 17.79 -8.76 1.24
C ASN A 21 17.96 -7.24 1.11
N HIS A 22 18.35 -6.60 2.21
CA HIS A 22 18.61 -5.16 2.27
C HIS A 22 19.72 -4.67 1.32
N LYS A 23 20.66 -5.52 0.90
CA LYS A 23 21.70 -5.14 -0.08
C LYS A 23 21.11 -4.99 -1.49
N GLU A 24 20.19 -5.88 -1.85
CA GLU A 24 19.52 -5.88 -3.16
C GLU A 24 18.40 -4.85 -3.23
N LEU A 25 17.64 -4.68 -2.13
CA LEU A 25 16.46 -3.83 -2.10
C LEU A 25 16.71 -2.39 -1.62
N LYS A 26 17.98 -2.03 -1.37
CA LYS A 26 18.47 -0.69 -0.92
C LYS A 26 17.55 -0.05 0.13
N SER A 27 17.76 1.24 0.44
CA SER A 27 16.82 1.99 1.29
C SER A 27 15.47 2.16 0.58
N HIS A 28 14.43 2.58 1.34
CA HIS A 28 12.99 2.69 1.03
C HIS A 28 12.53 3.19 -0.37
N ALA A 29 13.44 3.51 -1.28
CA ALA A 29 13.19 4.04 -2.61
C ALA A 29 13.41 3.04 -3.76
N ALA A 30 13.86 1.79 -3.52
CA ALA A 30 14.05 0.82 -4.61
C ALA A 30 12.74 0.09 -4.93
N PRO A 31 12.11 0.36 -6.10
CA PRO A 31 10.88 -0.31 -6.47
C PRO A 31 11.16 -1.76 -6.87
N ILE A 32 10.28 -2.66 -6.47
CA ILE A 32 10.32 -4.06 -6.91
C ILE A 32 9.36 -4.21 -8.09
N SER A 33 9.86 -4.59 -9.25
CA SER A 33 9.02 -4.78 -10.43
C SER A 33 8.11 -5.99 -10.28
N LYS A 34 6.91 -5.91 -10.88
CA LYS A 34 5.96 -7.03 -10.92
C LYS A 34 6.58 -8.27 -11.55
N ASP A 35 7.37 -8.10 -12.60
CA ASP A 35 8.01 -9.20 -13.32
C ASP A 35 9.01 -9.93 -12.42
N LYS A 36 9.76 -9.18 -11.59
CA LYS A 36 10.67 -9.79 -10.63
C LYS A 36 9.93 -10.63 -9.59
N LEU A 37 8.79 -10.14 -9.11
CA LEU A 37 7.94 -10.89 -8.18
C LEU A 37 7.35 -12.16 -8.83
N LYS A 38 6.98 -12.11 -10.11
CA LYS A 38 6.53 -13.29 -10.87
C LYS A 38 7.65 -14.32 -11.01
N GLU A 39 8.87 -13.91 -11.37
CA GLU A 39 10.05 -14.79 -11.44
C GLU A 39 10.31 -15.51 -10.10
N LEU A 40 10.14 -14.80 -8.99
CA LEU A 40 10.30 -15.35 -7.64
C LEU A 40 9.22 -16.38 -7.29
N GLY A 41 8.15 -16.45 -8.07
CA GLY A 41 7.06 -17.43 -7.91
C GLY A 41 5.90 -16.90 -7.06
N LEU A 42 5.77 -15.59 -6.89
CA LEU A 42 4.56 -15.01 -6.30
C LEU A 42 3.40 -15.17 -7.28
N LYS A 43 2.23 -15.51 -6.73
CA LYS A 43 0.97 -15.43 -7.47
C LYS A 43 0.52 -13.98 -7.44
N ILE A 44 0.59 -13.30 -8.57
CA ILE A 44 0.21 -11.90 -8.71
C ILE A 44 -1.07 -11.82 -9.52
N ILE A 45 -2.05 -11.09 -9.00
CA ILE A 45 -3.22 -10.66 -9.74
C ILE A 45 -2.92 -9.23 -10.17
N GLU A 46 -2.84 -9.00 -11.48
CA GLU A 46 -2.58 -7.66 -12.03
C GLU A 46 -3.85 -6.82 -11.93
N LEU A 47 -3.75 -5.67 -11.26
CA LEU A 47 -4.87 -4.73 -11.14
C LEU A 47 -5.28 -4.22 -12.52
N GLU A 48 -4.30 -4.04 -13.40
CA GLU A 48 -4.44 -3.53 -14.77
C GLU A 48 -5.11 -4.53 -15.72
N ALA A 49 -5.28 -5.79 -15.31
CA ALA A 49 -6.02 -6.78 -16.11
C ALA A 49 -7.54 -6.53 -16.10
N ASP A 50 -8.05 -5.77 -15.12
CA ASP A 50 -9.45 -5.33 -15.06
C ASP A 50 -9.50 -3.80 -15.03
N GLN A 51 -9.77 -3.20 -16.20
CA GLN A 51 -9.78 -1.75 -16.37
C GLN A 51 -10.82 -1.07 -15.46
N LYS A 52 -11.95 -1.72 -15.18
CA LYS A 52 -13.00 -1.15 -14.33
C LYS A 52 -12.56 -1.14 -12.88
N LEU A 53 -11.98 -2.25 -12.41
CA LEU A 53 -11.43 -2.31 -11.05
C LEU A 53 -10.30 -1.30 -10.87
N GLN A 54 -9.41 -1.19 -11.86
CA GLN A 54 -8.31 -0.23 -11.84
C GLN A 54 -8.83 1.21 -11.70
N ASP A 55 -9.81 1.60 -12.50
CA ASP A 55 -10.39 2.95 -12.48
C ASP A 55 -11.04 3.29 -11.13
N LEU A 56 -11.78 2.34 -10.54
CA LEU A 56 -12.37 2.49 -9.21
C LEU A 56 -11.30 2.67 -8.12
N VAL A 57 -10.23 1.87 -8.14
CA VAL A 57 -9.13 1.97 -7.18
C VAL A 57 -8.39 3.30 -7.33
N LEU A 58 -8.09 3.72 -8.57
CA LEU A 58 -7.42 4.98 -8.85
C LEU A 58 -8.26 6.18 -8.42
N SER A 59 -9.58 6.12 -8.58
CA SER A 59 -10.49 7.17 -8.13
C SER A 59 -10.37 7.41 -6.62
N VAL A 60 -10.41 6.35 -5.82
CA VAL A 60 -10.24 6.43 -4.36
C VAL A 60 -8.84 6.91 -3.97
N TYR A 61 -7.80 6.40 -4.66
CA TYR A 61 -6.41 6.83 -4.44
C TYR A 61 -6.24 8.33 -4.70
N HIS A 62 -6.71 8.83 -5.84
CA HIS A 62 -6.59 10.24 -6.20
C HIS A 62 -7.39 11.14 -5.27
N ALA A 63 -8.62 10.77 -4.92
CA ALA A 63 -9.41 11.50 -3.94
C ALA A 63 -8.65 11.61 -2.60
N THR A 64 -8.12 10.48 -2.10
CA THR A 64 -7.34 10.44 -0.86
C THR A 64 -6.07 11.29 -0.93
N ARG A 65 -5.33 11.23 -2.04
CA ARG A 65 -4.11 12.03 -2.25
C ARG A 65 -4.41 13.52 -2.30
N ILE A 66 -5.47 13.92 -3.01
CA ILE A 66 -5.92 15.30 -3.07
C ILE A 66 -6.32 15.79 -1.67
N THR A 67 -7.05 14.98 -0.89
CA THR A 67 -7.38 15.32 0.50
C THR A 67 -6.13 15.55 1.34
N PHE A 68 -5.13 14.67 1.29
CA PHE A 68 -3.87 14.87 2.02
C PHE A 68 -3.07 16.09 1.54
N GLN A 69 -3.13 16.41 0.24
CA GLN A 69 -2.37 17.52 -0.33
C GLN A 69 -3.01 18.89 -0.07
N LEU A 70 -4.34 18.97 -0.07
CA LEU A 70 -5.07 20.24 0.00
C LEU A 70 -5.68 20.54 1.37
N THR A 71 -5.50 19.66 2.36
CA THR A 71 -6.05 19.84 3.71
C THR A 71 -4.99 19.54 4.77
N THR A 72 -5.30 19.82 6.03
CA THR A 72 -4.45 19.49 7.18
C THR A 72 -4.72 18.08 7.75
N VAL A 73 -5.44 17.24 7.01
CA VAL A 73 -5.63 15.82 7.36
C VAL A 73 -4.30 15.10 7.31
N HIS A 74 -4.02 14.24 8.30
CA HIS A 74 -2.80 13.41 8.34
C HIS A 74 -3.07 11.93 8.61
N LYS A 75 -4.33 11.55 8.87
CA LYS A 75 -4.75 10.15 8.94
C LYS A 75 -6.21 10.00 8.53
N ILE A 76 -6.49 9.00 7.69
CA ILE A 76 -7.83 8.58 7.28
C ILE A 76 -7.92 7.06 7.48
N VAL A 77 -8.97 6.59 8.13
CA VAL A 77 -9.35 5.17 8.19
C VAL A 77 -10.83 5.07 7.84
N GLU A 78 -11.15 4.50 6.69
CA GLU A 78 -12.50 4.44 6.14
C GLU A 78 -12.86 3.00 5.73
N ASN A 79 -14.15 2.66 5.75
CA ASN A 79 -14.65 1.37 5.29
C ASN A 79 -15.80 1.52 4.28
N SER A 80 -16.17 0.41 3.64
CA SER A 80 -17.24 0.36 2.64
C SER A 80 -18.66 0.58 3.19
N ASN A 81 -18.83 0.71 4.51
CA ASN A 81 -20.11 1.00 5.16
C ASN A 81 -20.31 2.51 5.38
N GLY A 82 -19.51 3.36 4.73
CA GLY A 82 -19.58 4.82 4.86
C GLY A 82 -19.12 5.35 6.21
N ARG A 83 -18.33 4.57 6.98
CA ARG A 83 -17.77 5.03 8.25
C ARG A 83 -16.31 5.43 8.07
N ALA A 84 -15.98 6.64 8.51
CA ALA A 84 -14.62 7.18 8.47
C ALA A 84 -14.16 7.70 9.83
N PHE A 85 -12.88 7.51 10.11
CA PHE A 85 -12.14 8.13 11.21
C PHE A 85 -11.03 8.98 10.61
N ILE A 86 -11.10 10.31 10.83
CA ILE A 86 -10.21 11.28 10.20
C ILE A 86 -9.50 12.09 11.29
N ARG A 87 -8.17 12.19 11.22
CA ARG A 87 -7.37 13.08 12.07
C ARG A 87 -6.91 14.27 11.25
N ILE A 88 -7.29 15.45 11.73
CA ILE A 88 -6.91 16.75 11.20
C ILE A 88 -5.89 17.34 12.18
N LEU A 89 -4.85 18.01 11.67
CA LEU A 89 -3.94 18.77 12.52
C LEU A 89 -4.77 19.86 13.23
N GLN A 90 -4.82 19.81 14.56
CA GLN A 90 -5.44 20.88 15.33
C GLN A 90 -4.48 22.06 15.38
N PRO A 91 -4.92 23.29 15.07
CA PRO A 91 -4.10 24.46 15.31
C PRO A 91 -3.78 24.55 16.82
N PRO A 92 -2.58 25.01 17.19
CA PRO A 92 -2.23 25.18 18.59
C PRO A 92 -3.26 26.09 19.27
N GLN A 93 -3.78 25.66 20.41
CA GLN A 93 -4.66 26.49 21.22
C GLN A 93 -3.82 27.64 21.79
N THR A 94 -3.99 28.85 21.26
CA THR A 94 -3.44 30.05 21.89
C THR A 94 -4.15 30.23 23.22
N SER A 95 -3.44 29.97 24.31
CA SER A 95 -3.84 30.42 25.63
C SER A 95 -3.94 31.94 25.59
N GLN A 96 -5.17 32.46 25.56
CA GLN A 96 -5.40 33.89 25.77
C GLN A 96 -4.83 34.23 27.15
N GLN A 97 -3.67 34.90 27.16
CA GLN A 97 -3.13 35.49 28.37
C GLN A 97 -4.13 36.57 28.80
N LYS A 98 -4.75 36.36 29.96
CA LYS A 98 -5.53 37.39 30.66
C LYS A 98 -4.61 38.42 31.27
#